data_AF-A0A925BL75-F1
#
_entry.id   AF-A0A925BL75-F1
#
_cell.length_a   1.000
_cell.length_b   1.000
_cell.length_c   1.000
_cell.angle_alpha   90.00
_cell.angle_beta   90.00
_cell.angle_gamma   90.00
#
_symmetry.space_group_name_H-M   'P 1'
#
loop_
_entity.id
_entity.type
_entity.pdbx_description
1 polymer ?
#
loop_
_entity_poly.entity_id
_entity_poly.type
_entity_poly.pdbx_seq_one_letter_code
_entity_poly.pdbx_strand_id
1 'polypeptide(L)' 'MDPQQTWTDLVNAVIEEDEWAAHEAATVLIRWLSNGGFPPQTLPGITMPSEWNRVIVQATCRSRLLALGCGACRSEPV' A
#
# COMPACT_ATOMS: atom_id res chain seq x y z
N MET A 1 7.87 8.01 -10.54
CA MET A 1 6.76 7.96 -9.59
C MET A 1 7.30 8.42 -8.24
N ASP A 2 6.53 9.21 -7.50
CA ASP A 2 6.89 9.63 -6.15
C ASP A 2 6.33 8.62 -5.14
N PRO A 3 7.19 7.79 -4.50
CA PRO A 3 6.70 6.78 -3.56
C PRO A 3 6.09 7.40 -2.30
N GLN A 4 6.45 8.65 -1.94
CA GLN A 4 5.84 9.34 -0.82
C GLN A 4 4.41 9.73 -1.14
N GLN A 5 4.16 10.24 -2.35
CA GLN A 5 2.79 10.54 -2.79
C GLN A 5 1.96 9.26 -2.89
N THR A 6 2.48 8.21 -3.51
CA THR A 6 1.75 6.93 -3.64
C THR A 6 1.44 6.27 -2.29
N TRP A 7 2.32 6.41 -1.30
CA TRP A 7 2.02 5.98 0.07
C TRP A 7 0.88 6.79 0.70
N THR A 8 0.91 8.11 0.55
CA THR A 8 -0.18 8.99 1.01
C THR A 8 -1.50 8.61 0.35
N ASP A 9 -1.50 8.38 -0.97
CA ASP A 9 -2.69 7.97 -1.72
C ASP A 9 -3.23 6.62 -1.21
N LEU A 10 -2.34 5.65 -0.93
CA LEU A 10 -2.72 4.36 -0.34
C LEU A 10 -3.38 4.55 1.02
N VAL A 11 -2.79 5.35 1.91
CA VAL A 11 -3.32 5.57 3.27
C VAL A 11 -4.67 6.27 3.20
N ASN A 12 -4.81 7.28 2.34
CA ASN A 12 -6.08 7.98 2.14
C ASN A 12 -7.16 7.05 1.59
N ALA A 13 -6.86 6.23 0.58
CA ALA A 13 -7.79 5.25 0.05
C ALA A 13 -8.25 4.24 1.13
N VAL A 14 -7.36 3.84 2.03
CA VAL A 14 -7.71 2.99 3.18
C VAL A 14 -8.64 3.72 4.17
N ILE A 15 -8.41 5.00 4.42
CA ILE A 15 -9.27 5.82 5.29
C ILE A 15 -10.66 6.03 4.65
N GLU A 16 -10.71 6.19 3.34
CA GLU A 16 -11.92 6.40 2.54
C GLU A 16 -12.65 5.09 2.20
N GLU A 17 -12.13 3.93 2.64
CA GLU A 17 -12.63 2.59 2.31
C GLU A 17 -12.70 2.30 0.80
N ASP A 18 -11.93 3.02 -0.01
CA ASP A 18 -11.76 2.75 -1.44
C ASP A 18 -10.74 1.62 -1.65
N GLU A 19 -11.23 0.39 -1.53
CA GLU A 19 -10.42 -0.82 -1.66
C GLU A 19 -9.77 -0.97 -3.06
N TRP A 20 -10.39 -0.42 -4.10
CA TRP A 20 -9.80 -0.46 -5.45
C TRP A 20 -8.61 0.49 -5.56
N ALA A 21 -8.78 1.75 -5.14
CA ALA A 21 -7.69 2.73 -5.13
C ALA A 21 -6.54 2.28 -4.21
N ALA A 22 -6.86 1.71 -3.04
CA ALA A 22 -5.87 1.16 -2.13
C ALA A 22 -5.08 0.01 -2.76
N HIS A 23 -5.73 -0.86 -3.54
CA HIS A 23 -5.08 -1.96 -4.24
C HIS A 23 -4.18 -1.50 -5.39
N GLU A 24 -4.64 -0.54 -6.19
CA GLU A 24 -3.84 0.06 -7.28
C GLU A 24 -2.58 0.72 -6.71
N ALA A 25 -2.73 1.55 -5.66
CA ALA A 25 -1.60 2.19 -5.00
C ALA A 25 -0.64 1.16 -4.40
N ALA A 26 -1.15 0.11 -3.75
CA ALA A 26 -0.34 -0.99 -3.21
C ALA A 26 0.43 -1.75 -4.30
N THR A 27 -0.20 -1.99 -5.46
CA THR A 27 0.41 -2.67 -6.61
C THR A 27 1.58 -1.86 -7.17
N VAL A 28 1.37 -0.57 -7.33
CA VAL A 28 2.41 0.35 -7.83
C VAL A 28 3.56 0.44 -6.84
N LEU A 29 3.28 0.58 -5.56
CA LEU A 29 4.29 0.79 -4.52
C LEU A 29 5.11 -0.48 -4.23
N ILE A 30 4.50 -1.67 -4.23
CA ILE A 30 5.25 -2.92 -4.03
C ILE A 30 6.20 -3.18 -5.20
N ARG A 31 5.78 -2.92 -6.45
CA ARG A 31 6.62 -3.06 -7.64
C ARG A 31 7.82 -2.13 -7.59
N TRP A 32 7.61 -0.88 -7.17
CA TRP A 32 8.69 0.08 -6.96
C TRP A 32 9.75 -0.42 -5.97
N LEU A 33 9.31 -0.93 -4.82
CA LEU A 33 10.21 -1.47 -3.80
C LEU A 33 10.96 -2.72 -4.28
N SER A 34 10.29 -3.59 -5.05
CA SER A 34 10.90 -4.77 -5.67
C SER A 34 11.96 -4.42 -6.70
N ASN A 35 11.84 -3.30 -7.39
CA ASN A 35 12.83 -2.80 -8.35
C ASN A 35 14.02 -2.06 -7.69
N GLY A 36 14.17 -2.15 -6.36
CA GLY A 36 15.23 -1.46 -5.63
C GLY A 36 14.94 0.01 -5.33
N GLY A 37 13.71 0.47 -5.56
CA GLY A 37 13.28 1.82 -5.21
C GLY A 37 13.41 2.12 -3.71
N PHE A 38 13.56 3.41 -3.37
CA PHE A 38 13.62 3.85 -1.98
C PHE A 38 12.23 3.80 -1.33
N PRO A 39 12.14 3.48 -0.03
CA PRO A 39 10.88 3.45 0.68
C PRO A 39 10.43 4.87 1.11
N PRO A 40 9.13 5.15 1.11
CA PRO A 40 8.57 6.38 1.66
C PRO A 40 8.64 6.39 3.19
N GLN A 41 8.50 7.58 3.79
CA GLN A 41 8.31 7.71 5.23
C GLN A 41 6.88 7.30 5.58
N THR A 42 6.77 6.37 6.53
CA THR A 42 5.49 5.76 6.90
C THR A 42 4.80 6.46 8.06
N LEU A 43 5.58 7.09 8.95
CA LEU A 43 5.07 7.80 10.12
C LEU A 43 5.42 9.30 10.02
N PRO A 44 4.43 10.20 10.01
CA PRO A 44 4.69 11.63 10.00
C PRO A 44 5.39 12.05 11.30
N GLY A 45 6.44 12.87 11.17
CA GLY A 45 7.19 13.41 12.32
C GLY A 45 8.18 12.45 12.98
N ILE A 46 8.30 11.21 12.49
CA ILE A 46 9.26 10.23 13.00
C ILE A 46 10.19 9.79 11.86
N THR A 47 11.47 10.14 11.95
CA THR A 47 12.49 9.64 11.02
C THR A 47 12.95 8.26 11.47
N MET A 48 12.52 7.22 10.76
CA MET A 48 12.97 5.84 10.99
C MET A 48 14.02 5.42 9.96
N PRO A 49 14.88 4.43 10.29
CA PRO A 49 15.76 3.82 9.30
C PRO A 49 14.99 3.33 8.07
N SER A 50 15.63 3.39 6.90
CA SER A 50 14.99 3.03 5.64
C SER A 50 14.56 1.56 5.60
N GLU A 51 15.27 0.65 6.29
CA GLU A 51 14.84 -0.76 6.38
C GLU A 51 13.49 -0.90 7.09
N TRP A 52 13.26 -0.15 8.17
CA TRP A 52 11.98 -0.16 8.89
C TRP A 52 10.84 0.36 8.03
N ASN A 53 11.04 1.50 7.38
CA ASN A 53 10.07 2.04 6.43
C ASN A 53 9.77 1.03 5.30
N ARG A 54 10.79 0.35 4.76
CA ARG A 54 10.62 -0.68 3.73
C ARG A 54 9.75 -1.83 4.24
N VAL A 55 10.02 -2.35 5.44
CA VAL A 55 9.25 -3.47 6.02
C VAL A 55 7.78 -3.08 6.21
N ILE A 56 7.51 -1.90 6.76
CA ILE A 56 6.15 -1.40 7.00
C ILE A 56 5.39 -1.29 5.67
N VAL A 57 5.99 -0.63 4.67
CA VAL A 57 5.33 -0.46 3.36
C VAL A 57 5.08 -1.80 2.68
N GLN A 58 6.03 -2.72 2.73
CA GLN A 58 5.86 -4.06 2.16
C GLN A 58 4.73 -4.84 2.84
N ALA A 59 4.65 -4.79 4.16
CA ALA A 59 3.59 -5.45 4.93
C ALA A 59 2.21 -4.87 4.58
N THR A 60 2.09 -3.54 4.56
CA THR A 60 0.85 -2.84 4.21
C THR A 60 0.41 -3.16 2.78
N CYS A 61 1.32 -3.06 1.80
CA CYS A 61 1.00 -3.38 0.41
C CYS A 61 0.50 -4.83 0.28
N ARG A 62 1.21 -5.80 0.87
CA ARG A 62 0.82 -7.21 0.84
C ARG A 62 -0.57 -7.44 1.45
N SER A 63 -0.87 -6.80 2.58
CA SER A 63 -2.19 -6.89 3.21
C SER A 63 -3.31 -6.44 2.27
N ARG A 64 -3.11 -5.33 1.53
CA ARG A 64 -4.11 -4.79 0.60
C ARG A 64 -4.24 -5.61 -0.68
N LEU A 65 -3.16 -6.19 -1.16
CA LEU A 65 -3.20 -7.10 -2.30
C LEU A 65 -3.94 -8.41 -1.97
N LEU A 66 -3.86 -8.89 -0.73
CA LEU A 66 -4.60 -10.07 -0.28
C LEU A 66 -6.09 -9.77 -0.03
N ALA A 67 -6.45 -8.55 0.38
CA ALA A 67 -7.83 -8.16 0.67
C ALA A 67 -8.77 -8.33 -0.54
N LEU A 68 -8.35 -7.88 -1.73
CA LEU A 68 -9.15 -8.08 -2.95
C LEU A 68 -9.19 -9.53 -3.45
N GLY A 69 -8.22 -10.38 -3.06
CA GLY A 69 -8.25 -11.82 -3.36
C GLY A 69 -9.35 -12.59 -2.63
N CYS A 70 -9.86 -12.05 -1.51
CA CYS A 70 -10.95 -12.65 -0.72
C CYS A 70 -12.32 -12.00 -1.01
N GLY A 71 -12.33 -10.75 -1.51
CA GLY A 71 -13.55 -10.02 -1.90
C GLY A 71 -14.27 -10.61 -3.11
N ALA A 72 -13.55 -11.24 -4.04
CA ALA A 72 -14.13 -11.91 -5.21
C ALA A 72 -15.08 -13.08 -4.86
N CYS A 73 -15.03 -13.61 -3.63
CA CYS A 73 -15.97 -14.64 -3.15
C CYS A 73 -17.24 -14.08 -2.50
N ARG A 74 -17.40 -12.75 -2.36
CA ARG A 74 -18.46 -12.15 -1.53
C ARG A 74 -19.60 -11.48 -2.29
N SER A 75 -19.61 -11.56 -3.63
CA SER A 75 -20.64 -10.91 -4.45
C SER A 75 -21.14 -11.82 -5.57
N GLU A 76 -21.96 -12.82 -5.21
CA GLU A 76 -23.06 -13.27 -6.07
C GLU A 76 -24.37 -12.90 -5.36
N PRO A 77 -25.10 -11.86 -5.80
CA PRO A 77 -26.46 -11.66 -5.37
C PRO A 77 -27.38 -12.60 -6.16
N VAL A 78 -28.07 -13.48 -5.43
CA VAL A 78 -29.27 -14.21 -5.90
C VAL A 78 -30.48 -13.29 -5.86
#